data_AF-A0A7V9ETJ9-F1
#
_entry.id   AF-A0A7V9ETJ9-F1
#
_cell.length_a   1.000
_cell.length_b   1.000
_cell.length_c   1.000
_cell.angle_alpha   90.00
_cell.angle_beta   90.00
_cell.angle_gamma   90.00
#
_symmetry.space_group_name_H-M   'P 1'
#
loop_
_entity.id
_entity.type
_entity.pdbx_description
1 polymer ?
#
loop_
_entity_poly.entity_id
_entity_poly.type
_entity_poly.pdbx_seq_one_letter_code
_entity_poly.pdbx_strand_id
1 'polypeptide(L)'
;MAFEDNQLLFGADPTPRIVAIEMGDTGTIKVYRREKNGETVCETEEFHPFVWADGDVADLGLTNAEKLAGDLKYNWLVTVNSWKELIALRNGLKSAGRNFFAFSDPVQHYLTATGRTLFKGMALEEVKRLQLEVIASAGEGDLAEASQNHIASIALSDNSGWEELIVVDPAKPEESERDALKRLTTLIKERDPDVIEGHDLFRFD
;
A
#
# COMPACT_ATOMS: atom_id res chain seq x y z
N MET A 1 -4.73 -27.47 14.80
CA MET A 1 -4.78 -26.28 13.93
C MET A 1 -3.33 -25.82 13.81
N ALA A 2 -2.80 -25.71 12.59
CA ALA A 2 -1.47 -25.18 12.41
C ALA A 2 -1.48 -23.67 12.76
N PHE A 3 -0.34 -23.08 13.09
CA PHE A 3 -0.30 -21.68 13.53
C PHE A 3 -0.83 -20.75 12.43
N GLU A 4 -0.43 -21.03 11.21
CA GLU A 4 -0.82 -20.38 9.95
C GLU A 4 -2.31 -20.48 9.62
N ASP A 5 -3.05 -21.43 10.21
CA ASP A 5 -4.51 -21.58 10.02
C ASP A 5 -5.33 -20.64 10.93
N ASN A 6 -4.67 -19.87 11.82
CA ASN A 6 -5.37 -19.00 12.75
C ASN A 6 -5.95 -17.77 12.03
N GLN A 7 -7.23 -17.86 11.66
CA GLN A 7 -7.95 -16.81 10.94
C GLN A 7 -8.03 -15.47 11.70
N LEU A 8 -7.93 -15.47 13.03
CA LEU A 8 -7.90 -14.21 13.79
C LEU A 8 -6.59 -13.45 13.59
N LEU A 9 -5.48 -14.16 13.37
CA LEU A 9 -4.16 -13.57 13.15
C LEU A 9 -3.87 -13.35 11.67
N PHE A 10 -4.29 -14.29 10.82
CA PHE A 10 -3.93 -14.33 9.40
C PHE A 10 -5.07 -13.91 8.47
N GLY A 11 -6.21 -13.50 9.01
CA GLY A 11 -7.40 -13.11 8.24
C GLY A 11 -8.26 -14.32 7.82
N ALA A 12 -9.57 -14.10 7.71
CA ALA A 12 -10.55 -15.14 7.45
C ALA A 12 -10.67 -15.52 5.96
N ASP A 13 -10.33 -14.62 5.04
CA ASP A 13 -10.39 -14.90 3.60
C ASP A 13 -9.20 -15.79 3.19
N PRO A 14 -9.44 -16.90 2.46
CA PRO A 14 -8.41 -17.87 2.13
C PRO A 14 -7.54 -17.48 0.92
N THR A 15 -7.81 -16.35 0.25
CA THR A 15 -7.12 -15.92 -0.96
C THR A 15 -5.63 -15.73 -0.68
N PRO A 16 -4.75 -16.53 -1.29
CA PRO A 16 -3.33 -16.47 -1.00
C PRO A 16 -2.60 -15.54 -1.96
N ARG A 17 -1.33 -15.25 -1.64
CA ARG A 17 -0.34 -14.63 -2.53
C ARG A 17 -0.73 -13.24 -3.05
N ILE A 18 -1.54 -12.50 -2.30
CA ILE A 18 -1.78 -11.08 -2.53
C ILE A 18 -0.50 -10.33 -2.15
N VAL A 19 0.06 -9.55 -3.08
CA VAL A 19 1.32 -8.83 -2.89
C VAL A 19 1.14 -7.32 -2.81
N ALA A 20 0.09 -6.79 -3.44
CA ALA A 20 -0.28 -5.38 -3.33
C ALA A 20 -1.78 -5.20 -3.50
N ILE A 21 -2.30 -4.14 -2.89
CA ILE A 21 -3.66 -3.64 -3.09
C ILE A 21 -3.53 -2.16 -3.45
N GLU A 22 -4.17 -1.73 -4.52
CA GLU A 22 -4.14 -0.34 -4.98
C GLU A 22 -5.53 0.16 -5.29
N MET A 23 -5.77 1.46 -5.15
CA MET A 23 -7.03 2.06 -5.62
C MET A 23 -7.22 1.83 -7.11
N GLY A 24 -8.41 1.37 -7.49
CA GLY A 24 -8.82 1.25 -8.88
C GLY A 24 -9.54 2.51 -9.38
N ASP A 25 -10.39 2.33 -10.38
CA ASP A 25 -11.37 3.33 -10.78
C ASP A 25 -12.40 3.56 -9.67
N THR A 26 -13.30 4.54 -9.86
CA THR A 26 -14.30 4.91 -8.84
C THR A 26 -15.08 3.70 -8.35
N GLY A 27 -14.97 3.41 -7.05
CA GLY A 27 -15.68 2.31 -6.40
C GLY A 27 -15.05 0.93 -6.63
N THR A 28 -13.79 0.88 -7.04
CA THR A 28 -13.07 -0.37 -7.24
C THR A 28 -11.68 -0.36 -6.59
N ILE A 29 -11.15 -1.55 -6.37
CA ILE A 29 -9.77 -1.76 -5.94
C ILE A 29 -9.08 -2.75 -6.86
N LYS A 30 -7.77 -2.63 -6.99
CA LYS A 30 -6.92 -3.56 -7.71
C LYS A 30 -6.23 -4.48 -6.73
N VAL A 31 -6.37 -5.78 -6.94
CA VAL A 31 -5.74 -6.83 -6.16
C VAL A 31 -4.63 -7.44 -7.01
N TYR A 32 -3.38 -7.21 -6.62
CA TYR A 32 -2.23 -7.81 -7.29
C TYR A 32 -1.84 -9.08 -6.56
N ARG A 33 -1.65 -10.15 -7.33
CA ARG A 33 -1.20 -11.44 -6.83
C ARG A 33 0.02 -11.92 -7.58
N ARG A 34 0.94 -12.55 -6.85
CA ARG A 34 2.10 -13.24 -7.41
C ARG A 34 1.76 -14.70 -7.61
N GLU A 35 1.66 -15.15 -8.86
CA GLU A 35 1.47 -16.56 -9.16
C GLU A 35 2.73 -17.38 -8.90
N LYS A 36 2.60 -18.71 -8.78
CA LYS A 36 3.73 -19.60 -8.45
C LYS A 36 4.82 -19.63 -9.52
N ASN A 37 4.48 -19.29 -10.76
CA ASN A 37 5.43 -19.13 -11.86
C ASN A 37 6.20 -17.79 -11.82
N GLY A 38 5.89 -16.92 -10.84
CA GLY A 38 6.51 -15.60 -10.69
C GLY A 38 5.82 -14.48 -11.46
N GLU A 39 4.73 -14.76 -12.18
CA GLU A 39 3.92 -13.76 -12.90
C GLU A 39 3.05 -12.95 -11.93
N THR A 40 2.85 -11.67 -12.22
CA THR A 40 1.90 -10.82 -11.49
C THR A 40 0.58 -10.77 -12.24
N VAL A 41 -0.50 -11.15 -11.56
CA VAL A 41 -1.87 -10.96 -12.04
C VAL A 41 -2.54 -9.84 -11.26
N CYS A 42 -3.41 -9.10 -11.94
CA CYS A 42 -4.18 -8.01 -11.34
C CYS A 42 -5.67 -8.24 -11.61
N GLU A 43 -6.45 -8.26 -10.53
CA GLU A 43 -7.90 -8.33 -10.58
C GLU A 43 -8.49 -7.01 -10.10
N THR A 44 -9.62 -6.61 -10.66
CA THR A 44 -10.37 -5.43 -10.19
C THR A 44 -11.63 -5.92 -9.50
N GLU A 45 -11.82 -5.50 -8.26
CA GLU A 45 -12.95 -5.86 -7.42
C GLU A 45 -13.72 -4.62 -6.99
N GLU A 46 -14.98 -4.79 -6.59
CA GLU A 46 -15.77 -3.72 -6.01
C GLU A 46 -15.18 -3.29 -4.66
N PHE A 47 -15.21 -1.99 -4.40
CA PHE A 47 -14.69 -1.40 -3.17
C PHE A 47 -15.80 -0.69 -2.41
N HIS A 48 -16.12 -1.25 -1.25
CA HIS A 48 -17.17 -0.76 -0.35
C HIS A 48 -16.58 -0.24 0.97
N PRO A 49 -15.95 0.96 0.99
CA PRO A 49 -15.42 1.54 2.22
C PRO A 49 -16.54 1.82 3.22
N PHE A 50 -16.19 1.95 4.49
CA PHE A 50 -17.20 1.98 5.53
C PHE A 50 -16.82 2.85 6.73
N VAL A 51 -17.78 3.13 7.59
CA VAL A 51 -17.56 3.78 8.89
C VAL A 51 -18.25 2.97 9.98
N TRP A 52 -17.71 3.05 11.20
CA TRP A 52 -18.44 2.66 12.38
C TRP A 52 -18.99 3.90 13.09
N ALA A 53 -20.31 4.02 13.21
CA ALA A 53 -21.01 5.12 13.87
C ALA A 53 -21.44 4.74 15.29
N ASP A 54 -21.64 5.74 16.15
CA ASP A 54 -22.00 5.56 17.57
C ASP A 54 -23.50 5.51 17.88
N GLY A 55 -24.34 5.37 16.86
CA GLY A 55 -25.79 5.28 17.00
C GLY A 55 -26.48 4.98 15.67
N ASP A 56 -27.79 4.79 15.76
CA ASP A 56 -28.65 4.69 14.58
C ASP A 56 -28.49 5.97 13.74
N VAL A 57 -28.30 5.77 12.44
CA VAL A 57 -28.12 6.85 11.45
C VAL A 57 -29.25 6.88 10.42
N ALA A 58 -30.33 6.14 10.64
CA ALA A 58 -31.51 6.13 9.77
C ALA A 58 -32.14 7.53 9.63
N ASP A 59 -32.03 8.37 10.66
CA ASP A 59 -32.47 9.78 10.64
C ASP A 59 -31.68 10.63 9.63
N LEU A 60 -30.47 10.21 9.25
CA LEU A 60 -29.65 10.83 8.22
C LEU A 60 -29.97 10.30 6.80
N GLY A 61 -30.97 9.44 6.66
CA GLY A 61 -31.37 8.84 5.38
C GLY A 61 -30.41 7.75 4.89
N LEU A 62 -29.52 7.26 5.76
CA LEU A 62 -28.57 6.19 5.43
C LEU A 62 -29.28 4.84 5.58
N THR A 63 -29.68 4.25 4.45
CA THR A 63 -30.46 2.99 4.40
C THR A 63 -29.59 1.73 4.41
N ASN A 64 -28.27 1.91 4.27
CA ASN A 64 -27.21 0.91 4.25
C ASN A 64 -26.51 0.74 5.61
N ALA A 65 -27.14 1.20 6.69
CA ALA A 65 -26.61 1.07 8.04
C ALA A 65 -27.00 -0.28 8.66
N GLU A 66 -26.01 -1.03 9.13
CA GLU A 66 -26.18 -2.32 9.80
C GLU A 66 -25.79 -2.20 11.27
N LYS A 67 -26.67 -2.65 12.17
CA LYS A 67 -26.35 -2.75 13.59
C LYS A 67 -25.55 -4.03 13.87
N LEU A 68 -24.33 -3.87 14.37
CA LEU A 68 -23.46 -4.96 14.78
C LEU A 68 -23.97 -5.62 16.07
N ALA A 69 -23.63 -6.90 16.25
CA ALA A 69 -24.10 -7.70 17.39
C ALA A 69 -23.59 -7.22 18.77
N GLY A 70 -22.51 -6.45 18.80
CA GLY A 70 -21.91 -5.91 20.03
C GLY A 70 -22.66 -4.70 20.60
N ASP A 71 -22.48 -4.47 21.90
CA ASP A 71 -23.06 -3.35 22.66
C ASP A 71 -22.06 -2.20 22.91
N LEU A 72 -20.86 -2.29 22.32
CA LEU A 72 -19.84 -1.24 22.38
C LEU A 72 -20.25 0.01 21.61
N LYS A 73 -19.57 1.14 21.89
CA LYS A 73 -19.93 2.47 21.39
C LYS A 73 -20.16 2.53 19.88
N TYR A 74 -19.26 1.97 19.07
CA TYR A 74 -19.29 2.06 17.60
C TYR A 74 -19.92 0.82 16.97
N ASN A 75 -21.18 0.53 17.31
CA ASN A 75 -21.87 -0.69 16.90
C ASN A 75 -22.77 -0.56 15.67
N TRP A 76 -22.61 0.50 14.87
CA TRP A 76 -23.31 0.65 13.59
C TRP A 76 -22.30 0.73 12.46
N LEU A 77 -22.41 -0.16 11.48
CA LEU A 77 -21.59 -0.17 10.27
C LEU A 77 -22.34 0.49 9.12
N VAL A 78 -21.72 1.42 8.40
CA VAL A 78 -22.30 2.06 7.21
C VAL A 78 -21.31 1.94 6.05
N THR A 79 -21.71 1.28 4.96
CA THR A 79 -20.87 0.98 3.79
C THR A 79 -21.26 1.83 2.59
N VAL A 80 -20.33 2.48 1.91
CA VAL A 80 -20.60 3.29 0.69
C VAL A 80 -19.86 2.73 -0.51
N ASN A 81 -20.16 3.20 -1.72
CA ASN A 81 -19.66 2.57 -2.95
C ASN A 81 -18.39 3.21 -3.51
N SER A 82 -17.81 4.20 -2.84
CA SER A 82 -16.56 4.83 -3.29
C SER A 82 -15.86 5.61 -2.18
N TRP A 83 -14.55 5.86 -2.37
CA TRP A 83 -13.78 6.72 -1.47
C TRP A 83 -14.34 8.14 -1.36
N LYS A 84 -14.84 8.68 -2.49
CA LYS A 84 -15.48 10.01 -2.52
C LYS A 84 -16.74 10.04 -1.66
N GLU A 85 -17.58 9.01 -1.75
CA GLU A 85 -18.76 8.87 -0.89
C GLU A 85 -18.38 8.72 0.58
N LEU A 86 -17.28 8.02 0.90
CA LEU A 86 -16.79 7.91 2.28
C LEU A 86 -16.41 9.28 2.84
N ILE A 87 -15.69 10.10 2.07
CA ILE A 87 -15.33 11.46 2.47
C ILE A 87 -16.61 12.29 2.72
N ALA A 88 -17.59 12.21 1.81
CA ALA A 88 -18.86 12.91 1.96
C ALA A 88 -19.63 12.45 3.22
N LEU A 89 -19.69 11.14 3.47
CA LEU A 89 -20.32 10.56 4.66
C LEU A 89 -19.65 11.04 5.95
N ARG A 90 -18.32 10.99 6.02
CA ARG A 90 -17.55 11.48 7.18
C ARG A 90 -17.82 12.95 7.48
N ASN A 91 -17.89 13.78 6.43
CA ASN A 91 -18.22 15.19 6.58
C ASN A 91 -19.66 15.38 7.05
N GLY A 92 -20.62 14.65 6.49
CA GLY A 92 -22.02 14.68 6.91
C GLY A 92 -22.22 14.30 8.38
N LEU A 93 -21.60 13.19 8.82
CA LEU A 93 -21.63 12.75 10.21
C LEU A 93 -21.03 13.81 11.17
N LYS A 94 -19.89 14.40 10.78
CA LYS A 94 -19.27 15.47 11.56
C LYS A 94 -20.17 16.70 11.66
N SER A 95 -20.79 17.12 10.56
CA SER A 95 -21.73 18.25 10.53
C SER A 95 -23.00 17.99 11.35
N ALA A 96 -23.46 16.74 11.41
CA ALA A 96 -24.58 16.31 12.23
C ALA A 96 -24.22 16.11 13.73
N GLY A 97 -22.96 16.33 14.12
CA GLY A 97 -22.49 16.11 15.50
C GLY A 97 -22.48 14.64 15.94
N ARG A 98 -22.39 13.70 14.99
CA ARG A 98 -22.28 12.26 15.25
C ARG A 98 -20.83 11.86 15.42
N ASN A 99 -20.54 10.93 16.34
CA ASN A 99 -19.19 10.36 16.42
C ASN A 99 -19.11 9.14 15.52
N PHE A 100 -17.95 8.96 14.90
CA PHE A 100 -17.67 7.79 14.09
C PHE A 100 -16.19 7.45 14.15
N PHE A 101 -15.87 6.23 13.77
CA PHE A 101 -14.52 5.75 13.48
C PHE A 101 -14.45 5.28 12.03
N ALA A 102 -13.35 5.60 11.35
CA ALA A 102 -13.07 5.16 9.99
C ALA A 102 -11.55 5.14 9.78
N PHE A 103 -11.06 4.18 9.01
CA PHE A 103 -9.66 4.20 8.59
C PHE A 103 -9.38 5.37 7.64
N SER A 104 -8.14 5.84 7.64
CA SER A 104 -7.67 6.92 6.74
C SER A 104 -7.19 6.42 5.39
N ASP A 105 -6.97 5.12 5.25
CA ASP A 105 -6.37 4.48 4.09
C ASP A 105 -7.35 3.50 3.41
N PRO A 106 -7.63 3.64 2.10
CA PRO A 106 -8.54 2.76 1.37
C PRO A 106 -8.13 1.27 1.42
N VAL A 107 -6.81 0.98 1.39
CA VAL A 107 -6.31 -0.39 1.42
C VAL A 107 -6.67 -1.05 2.75
N GLN A 108 -6.52 -0.33 3.86
CA GLN A 108 -6.93 -0.81 5.18
C GLN A 108 -8.45 -1.08 5.28
N HIS A 109 -9.30 -0.25 4.65
CA HIS A 109 -10.75 -0.54 4.56
C HIS A 109 -10.99 -1.87 3.85
N TYR A 110 -10.39 -2.05 2.67
CA TYR A 110 -10.59 -3.26 1.87
C TYR A 110 -10.11 -4.53 2.59
N LEU A 111 -8.88 -4.51 3.13
CA LEU A 111 -8.32 -5.66 3.86
C LEU A 111 -9.16 -5.99 5.10
N THR A 112 -9.61 -4.98 5.84
CA THR A 112 -10.44 -5.19 7.04
C THR A 112 -11.83 -5.74 6.69
N ALA A 113 -12.48 -5.20 5.65
CA ALA A 113 -13.82 -5.64 5.25
C ALA A 113 -13.83 -7.08 4.71
N THR A 114 -12.79 -7.45 3.95
CA THR A 114 -12.72 -8.77 3.32
C THR A 114 -12.08 -9.82 4.22
N GLY A 115 -11.26 -9.42 5.20
CA GLY A 115 -10.44 -10.35 5.98
C GLY A 115 -9.28 -10.94 5.17
N ARG A 116 -8.92 -10.32 4.03
CA ARG A 116 -7.74 -10.66 3.24
C ARG A 116 -6.48 -10.09 3.90
N THR A 117 -5.35 -10.74 3.65
CA THR A 117 -4.03 -10.33 4.15
C THR A 117 -2.98 -10.44 3.05
N LEU A 118 -1.95 -9.60 3.12
CA LEU A 118 -0.82 -9.66 2.19
C LEU A 118 0.07 -10.87 2.50
N PHE A 119 0.70 -11.42 1.46
CA PHE A 119 1.68 -12.51 1.50
C PHE A 119 1.17 -13.83 2.11
N LYS A 120 -0.15 -14.00 2.26
CA LYS A 120 -0.74 -15.24 2.79
C LYS A 120 -0.29 -16.44 1.97
N GLY A 121 0.26 -17.45 2.65
CA GLY A 121 0.71 -18.69 2.01
C GLY A 121 1.96 -18.53 1.13
N MET A 122 2.76 -17.48 1.37
CA MET A 122 4.08 -17.30 0.76
C MET A 122 5.16 -17.49 1.82
N ALA A 123 6.17 -18.29 1.51
CA ALA A 123 7.42 -18.26 2.26
C ALA A 123 8.17 -16.95 1.98
N LEU A 124 9.08 -16.54 2.87
CA LEU A 124 9.80 -15.28 2.72
C LEU A 124 10.63 -15.23 1.42
N GLU A 125 11.14 -16.37 0.98
CA GLU A 125 11.93 -16.52 -0.24
C GLU A 125 11.09 -16.37 -1.51
N GLU A 126 9.77 -16.58 -1.41
CA GLU A 126 8.84 -16.41 -2.54
C GLU A 126 8.41 -14.95 -2.75
N VAL A 127 8.62 -14.09 -1.75
CA VAL A 127 8.38 -12.65 -1.86
C VAL A 127 9.56 -12.04 -2.62
N LYS A 128 9.31 -11.39 -3.76
CA LYS A 128 10.36 -10.67 -4.49
C LYS A 128 10.67 -9.37 -3.76
N ARG A 129 11.87 -9.28 -3.20
CA ARG A 129 12.31 -8.11 -2.42
C ARG A 129 13.45 -7.44 -3.16
N LEU A 130 13.30 -6.14 -3.43
CA LEU A 130 14.33 -5.29 -4.01
C LEU A 130 14.86 -4.35 -2.92
N GLN A 131 16.15 -4.36 -2.73
CA GLN A 131 16.89 -3.47 -1.85
C GLN A 131 17.43 -2.29 -2.65
N LEU A 132 17.32 -1.08 -2.12
CA LEU A 132 17.77 0.15 -2.75
C LEU A 132 18.52 1.02 -1.74
N GLU A 133 19.63 1.61 -2.19
CA GLU A 133 20.42 2.60 -1.46
C GLU A 133 20.85 3.72 -2.43
N VAL A 134 20.69 4.98 -2.04
CA VAL A 134 21.11 6.14 -2.83
C VAL A 134 22.23 6.90 -2.12
N ILE A 135 23.35 7.09 -2.82
CA ILE A 135 24.46 7.89 -2.31
C ILE A 135 24.45 9.24 -3.01
N ALA A 136 24.35 10.33 -2.24
CA ALA A 136 24.50 11.69 -2.73
C ALA A 136 25.96 12.18 -2.64
N SER A 137 26.36 13.05 -3.57
CA SER A 137 27.72 13.59 -3.64
C SER A 137 28.14 14.42 -2.42
N ALA A 138 27.16 15.00 -1.70
CA ALA A 138 27.37 15.84 -0.52
C ALA A 138 27.18 15.10 0.82
N GLY A 139 26.89 13.78 0.80
CA GLY A 139 26.56 12.99 2.00
C GLY A 139 25.13 13.22 2.53
N GLU A 140 24.85 12.74 3.75
CA GLU A 140 23.54 12.88 4.46
C GLU A 140 23.31 14.32 5.00
N GLY A 141 23.48 15.33 4.15
CA GLY A 141 23.26 16.75 4.46
C GLY A 141 21.83 17.22 4.17
N ASP A 142 21.55 18.49 4.47
CA ASP A 142 20.24 19.12 4.25
C ASP A 142 19.82 19.00 2.77
N LEU A 143 18.79 18.17 2.51
CA LEU A 143 18.23 17.89 1.20
C LEU A 143 17.43 19.06 0.60
N ALA A 144 17.38 20.21 1.28
CA ALA A 144 16.57 21.36 0.89
C ALA A 144 16.86 21.89 -0.53
N GLU A 145 18.05 21.63 -1.10
CA GLU A 145 18.39 22.02 -2.47
C GLU A 145 18.90 20.85 -3.33
N ALA A 146 18.01 20.23 -4.10
CA ALA A 146 18.33 19.17 -5.05
C ALA A 146 19.44 19.55 -6.06
N SER A 147 19.58 20.84 -6.41
CA SER A 147 20.66 21.32 -7.29
C SER A 147 22.05 21.29 -6.66
N GLN A 148 22.15 21.07 -5.35
CA GLN A 148 23.43 20.98 -4.63
C GLN A 148 23.76 19.53 -4.21
N ASN A 149 22.80 18.62 -4.32
CA ASN A 149 22.89 17.24 -3.82
C ASN A 149 22.65 16.23 -4.95
N HIS A 150 23.47 16.29 -6.00
CA HIS A 150 23.42 15.30 -7.08
C HIS A 150 23.65 13.88 -6.56
N ILE A 151 22.85 12.94 -7.07
CA ILE A 151 23.10 11.51 -6.87
C ILE A 151 24.49 11.17 -7.40
N ALA A 152 25.31 10.52 -6.58
CA ALA A 152 26.60 9.98 -6.97
C ALA A 152 26.46 8.54 -7.46
N SER A 153 25.63 7.73 -6.78
CA SER A 153 25.36 6.36 -7.20
C SER A 153 24.06 5.81 -6.61
N ILE A 154 23.52 4.78 -7.26
CA ILE A 154 22.37 3.99 -6.79
C ILE A 154 22.79 2.53 -6.77
N ALA A 155 22.70 1.89 -5.60
CA ALA A 155 22.98 0.47 -5.43
C ALA A 155 21.67 -0.30 -5.27
N LEU A 156 21.61 -1.47 -5.91
CA LEU A 156 20.44 -2.35 -5.93
C LEU A 156 20.87 -3.78 -5.64
N SER A 157 20.04 -4.49 -4.89
CA SER A 157 20.13 -5.95 -4.79
C SER A 157 18.74 -6.58 -4.70
N ASP A 158 18.60 -7.86 -5.04
CA ASP A 158 17.36 -8.60 -4.82
C ASP A 158 17.59 -9.90 -4.02
N ASN A 159 16.50 -10.52 -3.56
CA ASN A 159 16.56 -11.74 -2.76
C ASN A 159 17.02 -12.99 -3.53
N SER A 160 17.34 -12.89 -4.83
CA SER A 160 18.01 -13.95 -5.60
C SER A 160 19.54 -13.85 -5.56
N GLY A 161 20.08 -12.76 -4.98
CA GLY A 161 21.50 -12.44 -4.97
C GLY A 161 21.96 -11.67 -6.21
N TRP A 162 21.03 -11.11 -6.99
CA TRP A 162 21.38 -10.15 -8.04
C TRP A 162 21.75 -8.81 -7.43
N GLU A 163 22.73 -8.14 -8.02
CA GLU A 163 23.24 -6.84 -7.60
C GLU A 163 23.46 -5.95 -8.84
N GLU A 164 23.27 -4.64 -8.69
CA GLU A 164 23.61 -3.62 -9.69
C GLU A 164 24.07 -2.33 -9.00
N LEU A 165 25.13 -1.72 -9.53
CA LEU A 165 25.58 -0.39 -9.16
C LEU A 165 25.49 0.55 -10.35
N ILE A 166 24.70 1.61 -10.21
CA ILE A 166 24.58 2.69 -11.19
C ILE A 166 25.41 3.87 -10.69
N VAL A 167 26.44 4.28 -11.43
CA VAL A 167 27.30 5.41 -11.06
C VAL A 167 26.99 6.61 -11.94
N VAL A 168 26.84 7.78 -11.32
CA VAL A 168 26.66 9.06 -12.02
C VAL A 168 28.03 9.63 -12.39
N ASP A 169 28.21 9.99 -13.66
CA ASP A 169 29.43 10.64 -14.14
C ASP A 169 29.51 12.08 -13.64
N PRO A 170 30.48 12.44 -12.77
CA PRO A 170 30.62 13.79 -12.24
C PRO A 170 31.04 14.81 -13.31
N ALA A 171 31.51 14.38 -14.49
CA ALA A 171 31.81 15.27 -15.60
C ALA A 171 30.55 15.80 -16.29
N LYS A 172 29.42 15.11 -16.14
CA LYS A 172 28.11 15.45 -16.73
C LYS A 172 26.96 15.07 -15.79
N PRO A 173 26.90 15.66 -14.59
CA PRO A 173 26.03 15.19 -13.51
C PRO A 173 24.56 15.16 -13.91
N GLU A 174 24.03 16.23 -14.51
CA GLU A 174 22.60 16.29 -14.91
C GLU A 174 22.20 15.22 -15.94
N GLU A 175 23.02 15.01 -16.97
CA GLU A 175 22.74 14.02 -18.01
C GLU A 175 22.83 12.60 -17.46
N SER A 176 23.88 12.32 -16.70
CA SER A 176 24.15 11.00 -16.15
C SER A 176 23.19 10.62 -15.03
N GLU A 177 22.79 11.58 -14.19
CA GLU A 177 21.79 11.36 -13.13
C GLU A 177 20.42 11.07 -13.71
N ARG A 178 20.01 11.82 -14.73
CA ARG A 178 18.77 11.54 -15.48
C ARG A 178 18.78 10.11 -16.06
N ASP A 179 19.91 9.70 -16.62
CA ASP A 179 20.04 8.36 -17.21
C ASP A 179 20.11 7.26 -16.14
N ALA A 180 20.70 7.55 -14.97
CA ALA A 180 20.67 6.68 -13.80
C ALA A 180 19.24 6.45 -13.28
N LEU A 181 18.43 7.51 -13.13
CA LEU A 181 17.02 7.40 -12.71
C LEU A 181 16.17 6.61 -13.72
N LYS A 182 16.43 6.78 -15.02
CA LYS A 182 15.80 5.95 -16.07
C LYS A 182 16.20 4.48 -15.97
N ARG A 183 17.49 4.21 -15.71
CA ARG A 183 17.99 2.84 -15.51
C ARG A 183 17.36 2.21 -14.27
N LEU A 184 17.30 2.92 -13.15
CA LEU A 184 16.60 2.50 -11.94
C LEU A 184 15.14 2.13 -12.23
N THR A 185 14.40 3.04 -12.88
CA THR A 185 12.99 2.81 -13.24
C THR A 185 12.83 1.57 -14.12
N THR A 186 13.75 1.36 -15.05
CA THR A 186 13.75 0.17 -15.94
C THR A 186 13.99 -1.10 -15.13
N LEU A 187 14.98 -1.09 -14.24
CA LEU A 187 15.30 -2.24 -13.38
C LEU A 187 14.16 -2.59 -12.44
N ILE A 188 13.52 -1.62 -11.79
CA ILE A 188 12.36 -1.88 -10.92
C ILE A 188 11.24 -2.55 -11.71
N LYS A 189 10.97 -2.09 -12.95
CA LYS A 189 9.95 -2.70 -13.81
C LYS A 189 10.32 -4.11 -14.29
N GLU A 190 11.57 -4.33 -14.65
CA GLU A 190 12.07 -5.65 -15.09
C GLU A 190 12.05 -6.68 -13.96
N ARG A 191 12.39 -6.24 -12.75
CA ARG A 191 12.44 -7.09 -11.56
C ARG A 191 11.07 -7.34 -10.95
N ASP A 192 10.18 -6.35 -11.07
CA ASP A 192 8.80 -6.40 -10.60
C ASP A 192 8.72 -6.88 -9.14
N PRO A 193 9.34 -6.15 -8.18
CA PRO A 193 9.39 -6.57 -6.79
C PRO A 193 8.02 -6.42 -6.11
N ASP A 194 7.75 -7.31 -5.15
CA ASP A 194 6.59 -7.24 -4.26
C ASP A 194 6.83 -6.24 -3.11
N VAL A 195 8.10 -6.09 -2.70
CA VAL A 195 8.54 -5.16 -1.63
C VAL A 195 9.81 -4.45 -2.07
N ILE A 196 9.86 -3.13 -1.87
CA ILE A 196 11.08 -2.34 -1.95
C ILE A 196 11.51 -2.00 -0.51
N GLU A 197 12.74 -2.34 -0.16
CA GLU A 197 13.32 -2.16 1.18
C GLU A 197 14.66 -1.42 1.09
N GLY A 198 15.07 -0.75 2.17
CA GLY A 198 16.27 0.10 2.17
C GLY A 198 16.41 0.87 3.49
N HIS A 199 17.55 1.50 3.71
CA HIS A 199 17.78 2.34 4.89
C HIS A 199 17.31 3.78 4.63
N ASP A 200 16.52 4.35 5.53
CA ASP A 200 16.03 5.75 5.42
C ASP A 200 15.33 6.15 4.10
N LEU A 201 14.74 5.20 3.36
CA LEU A 201 13.99 5.41 2.10
C LEU A 201 12.92 6.52 2.11
N PHE A 202 12.31 6.80 3.27
CA PHE A 202 11.27 7.83 3.37
C PHE A 202 11.79 9.16 3.92
N ARG A 203 13.07 9.22 4.27
CA ARG A 203 13.71 10.40 4.86
C ARG A 203 14.77 10.99 3.95
N PHE A 204 15.49 10.15 3.21
CA PHE A 204 16.66 10.57 2.45
C PHE A 204 16.64 10.07 1.00
N ASP A 205 16.58 8.75 0.78
CA ASP A 205 16.70 8.12 -0.54
C ASP A 205 15.51 8.37 -1.50
#